data_AF-A0A8C8EML5-F1
#
_entry.id   AF-A0A8C8EML5-F1
#
_cell.length_a   1.000
_cell.length_b   1.000
_cell.length_c   1.000
_cell.angle_alpha   90.00
_cell.angle_beta   90.00
_cell.angle_gamma   90.00
#
_symmetry.space_group_name_H-M   'P 1'
#
loop_
_entity.id
_entity.type
_entity.pdbx_description
1 polymer ?
#
loop_
_entity_poly.entity_id
_entity_poly.type
_entity_poly.pdbx_seq_one_letter_code
_entity_poly.pdbx_strand_id
1 'polypeptide(L)'
;MTSYKLTYFNMRGRAELPRYIFAYAGIAFEDRRVEWRDWPSIKKRLVGNSRLAEAQADALVDTLNDFTLLIPWREDNPQIKTQKIDMLFQSHAPKLLDHLQCHLGDRKWLVGDSFWPMTSVC
;
A
#
# COMPACT_ATOMS: atom_id res chain seq x y z
N MET A 1 -2.28 16.74 -12.27
CA MET A 1 -3.22 15.71 -11.77
C MET A 1 -2.41 14.50 -11.36
N THR A 2 -2.50 14.10 -10.10
CA THR A 2 -1.80 12.94 -9.56
C THR A 2 -2.49 11.67 -10.06
N SER A 3 -1.76 10.82 -10.78
CA SER A 3 -2.27 9.52 -11.24
C SER A 3 -1.69 8.44 -10.32
N TYR A 4 -2.57 7.73 -9.62
CA TYR A 4 -2.20 6.64 -8.72
C TYR A 4 -2.25 5.30 -9.46
N LYS A 5 -1.26 4.43 -9.22
CA LYS A 5 -1.22 3.09 -9.79
C LYS A 5 -0.94 2.07 -8.69
N LEU A 6 -1.85 1.12 -8.53
CA LEU A 6 -1.75 0.01 -7.61
C LEU A 6 -1.36 -1.25 -8.38
N THR A 7 -0.16 -1.79 -8.16
CA THR A 7 0.28 -3.04 -8.78
C THR A 7 0.25 -4.18 -7.77
N TYR A 8 -0.56 -5.20 -8.02
CA TYR A 8 -0.66 -6.36 -7.13
C TYR A 8 -1.03 -7.63 -7.89
N PHE A 9 -0.89 -8.79 -7.24
CA PHE A 9 -1.36 -10.04 -7.79
C PHE A 9 -2.86 -9.98 -8.11
N ASN A 10 -3.30 -10.82 -9.04
CA ASN A 10 -4.71 -11.01 -9.37
C ASN A 10 -5.48 -11.73 -8.24
N MET A 11 -5.49 -11.12 -7.06
CA MET A 11 -6.18 -11.55 -5.86
C MET A 11 -6.48 -10.31 -5.00
N ARG A 12 -7.35 -10.50 -4.00
CA ARG A 12 -7.65 -9.47 -3.01
C ARG A 12 -6.40 -9.14 -2.18
N GLY A 13 -5.98 -10.09 -1.34
CA GLY A 13 -4.76 -10.02 -0.54
C GLY A 13 -4.56 -8.67 0.16
N ARG A 14 -3.31 -8.23 0.24
CA ARG A 14 -2.94 -6.95 0.90
C ARG A 14 -3.31 -5.70 0.09
N ALA A 15 -3.59 -5.83 -1.21
CA ALA A 15 -4.00 -4.71 -2.04
C ALA A 15 -5.49 -4.38 -1.94
N GLU A 16 -6.29 -5.23 -1.32
CA GLU A 16 -7.72 -4.96 -1.19
C GLU A 16 -8.02 -3.74 -0.30
N LEU A 17 -7.22 -3.56 0.76
CA LEU A 17 -7.35 -2.39 1.63
C LEU A 17 -7.15 -1.07 0.87
N PRO A 18 -6.03 -0.85 0.14
CA PRO A 18 -5.86 0.36 -0.65
C PRO A 18 -6.91 0.50 -1.76
N ARG A 19 -7.41 -0.58 -2.36
CA ARG A 19 -8.55 -0.50 -3.31
C ARG A 19 -9.80 0.08 -2.66
N TYR A 20 -10.15 -0.36 -1.45
CA TYR A 20 -11.28 0.19 -0.71
C TYR A 20 -11.06 1.66 -0.36
N ILE A 21 -9.85 2.04 0.07
CA ILE A 21 -9.53 3.44 0.40
C ILE A 21 -9.70 4.33 -0.83
N PHE A 22 -9.15 3.93 -1.99
CA PHE A 22 -9.30 4.71 -3.21
C PHE A 22 -10.76 4.82 -3.67
N ALA A 23 -11.52 3.73 -3.60
CA ALA A 23 -12.93 3.73 -3.95
C ALA A 23 -13.77 4.60 -3.01
N TYR A 24 -13.54 4.51 -1.70
CA TYR A 24 -14.23 5.30 -0.69
C TYR A 24 -13.91 6.80 -0.80
N ALA A 25 -12.64 7.14 -1.05
CA ALA A 25 -12.20 8.52 -1.22
C ALA A 25 -12.57 9.11 -2.60
N GLY A 26 -13.13 8.31 -3.53
CA GLY A 26 -13.45 8.75 -4.89
C GLY A 26 -12.22 9.11 -5.74
N ILE A 27 -11.04 8.58 -5.38
CA ILE A 27 -9.78 8.87 -6.06
C ILE A 27 -9.59 7.87 -7.21
N ALA A 28 -9.46 8.37 -8.44
CA ALA A 28 -9.17 7.53 -9.59
C ALA A 28 -7.75 6.92 -9.50
N PHE A 29 -7.65 5.61 -9.72
CA PHE A 29 -6.39 4.88 -9.72
C PHE A 29 -6.39 3.74 -10.75
N GLU A 30 -5.20 3.36 -11.23
CA GLU A 30 -4.98 2.22 -12.12
C GLU A 30 -4.72 0.95 -11.28
N ASP A 31 -5.61 -0.06 -11.34
CA ASP A 31 -5.42 -1.38 -10.71
C ASP A 31 -4.70 -2.34 -11.68
N ARG A 32 -3.36 -2.32 -11.64
CA ARG A 32 -2.52 -3.20 -12.45
C ARG A 32 -2.37 -4.57 -11.78
N ARG A 33 -3.04 -5.57 -12.34
CA ARG A 33 -2.97 -6.96 -11.87
C ARG A 33 -1.82 -7.71 -12.53
N VAL A 34 -1.05 -8.45 -11.73
CA VAL A 34 0.10 -9.23 -12.19
C VAL A 34 -0.11 -10.71 -11.93
N GLU A 35 0.30 -11.54 -12.87
CA GLU A 35 0.27 -12.99 -12.74
C GLU A 35 1.55 -13.51 -12.10
N TRP A 36 1.46 -14.67 -11.44
CA TRP A 36 2.62 -15.29 -10.76
C TRP A 36 3.81 -15.56 -11.70
N ARG A 37 3.53 -15.82 -12.98
CA ARG A 37 4.56 -16.05 -14.01
C ARG A 37 5.42 -14.83 -14.27
N ASP A 38 4.84 -13.63 -14.15
CA ASP A 38 5.55 -12.36 -14.37
C ASP A 38 6.28 -11.89 -13.11
N TRP A 39 5.96 -12.48 -11.95
CA TRP A 39 6.51 -12.08 -10.66
C TRP A 39 8.04 -12.09 -10.59
N PRO A 40 8.78 -13.11 -11.09
CA PRO A 40 10.24 -13.07 -11.04
C PRO A 40 10.84 -11.87 -11.79
N SER A 41 10.24 -11.50 -12.92
CA SER A 41 10.65 -10.30 -13.69
C SER A 41 10.29 -9.03 -12.94
N ILE A 42 9.08 -8.95 -12.36
CA ILE A 42 8.62 -7.78 -11.60
C ILE A 42 9.40 -7.64 -10.29
N LYS A 43 9.69 -8.73 -9.58
CA LYS A 43 10.40 -8.74 -8.30
C LYS A 43 11.80 -8.18 -8.45
N LYS A 44 12.56 -8.61 -9.46
CA LYS A 44 13.88 -8.04 -9.78
C LYS A 44 13.84 -6.54 -10.00
N ARG A 45 12.67 -6.01 -10.35
CA ARG A 45 12.41 -4.59 -10.57
C ARG A 45 11.87 -3.85 -9.33
N LEU A 46 11.49 -4.57 -8.28
CA LEU A 46 10.97 -4.01 -7.03
C LEU A 46 12.01 -3.96 -5.92
N VAL A 47 13.10 -4.74 -6.04
CA VAL A 47 14.19 -4.71 -5.08
C VAL A 47 14.86 -3.34 -5.16
N GLY A 48 14.87 -2.60 -4.04
CA GLY A 48 15.46 -1.28 -3.97
C GLY A 48 16.93 -1.31 -4.42
N ASN A 49 17.40 -0.22 -5.04
CA ASN A 49 18.77 -0.13 -5.54
C ASN A 49 19.84 -0.15 -4.42
N SER A 50 19.43 -0.26 -3.15
CA SER A 50 20.29 -0.34 -1.97
C SER A 50 19.61 -1.06 -0.80
N ARG A 51 20.41 -1.61 0.12
CA ARG A 51 19.92 -2.21 1.38
C ARG A 51 19.10 -1.24 2.24
N LEU A 52 19.37 0.06 2.14
CA LEU A 52 18.61 1.09 2.84
C LEU A 52 17.19 1.22 2.26
N ALA A 53 17.05 1.19 0.94
CA ALA A 53 15.73 1.21 0.30
C ALA A 53 14.94 -0.07 0.61
N GLU A 54 15.60 -1.23 0.64
CA GLU A 54 14.98 -2.48 1.08
C GLU A 54 14.45 -2.36 2.53
N ALA A 55 15.30 -1.94 3.48
CA ALA A 55 14.91 -1.78 4.87
C ALA A 55 13.79 -0.74 5.08
N GLN A 56 13.77 0.34 4.29
CA GLN A 56 12.69 1.34 4.31
C GLN A 56 11.38 0.77 3.78
N ALA A 57 11.44 -0.04 2.71
CA ALA A 57 10.26 -0.75 2.19
C ALA A 57 9.72 -1.75 3.21
N ASP A 58 10.60 -2.51 3.87
CA ASP A 58 10.22 -3.45 4.91
C ASP A 58 9.55 -2.72 6.10
N ALA A 59 10.16 -1.65 6.62
CA ALA A 59 9.56 -0.85 7.70
C ALA A 59 8.19 -0.26 7.32
N LEU A 60 8.02 0.15 6.06
CA LEU A 60 6.74 0.65 5.54
C LEU A 60 5.70 -0.49 5.49
N VAL A 61 6.09 -1.66 4.98
CA VAL A 61 5.21 -2.84 4.91
C VAL A 61 4.82 -3.31 6.30
N ASP A 62 5.74 -3.30 7.26
CA ASP A 62 5.49 -3.66 8.66
C ASP A 62 4.50 -2.67 9.31
N THR A 63 4.68 -1.37 9.09
CA THR A 63 3.75 -0.34 9.59
C THR A 63 2.33 -0.55 9.05
N LEU A 64 2.20 -0.86 7.76
CA LEU A 64 0.90 -1.17 7.15
C LEU A 64 0.33 -2.49 7.68
N ASN A 65 1.18 -3.49 7.90
CA ASN A 65 0.79 -4.78 8.46
C ASN A 65 0.24 -4.62 9.88
N ASP A 66 0.91 -3.84 10.73
CA ASP A 66 0.47 -3.56 12.09
C ASP A 66 -0.90 -2.89 12.12
N PHE A 67 -1.16 -1.93 11.23
CA PHE A 67 -2.49 -1.35 11.08
C PHE A 67 -3.54 -2.40 10.69
N THR A 68 -3.22 -3.31 9.77
CA THR A 68 -4.15 -4.39 9.38
C THR A 68 -4.40 -5.40 10.50
N LEU A 69 -3.46 -5.61 11.42
CA LEU A 69 -3.65 -6.48 12.58
C LEU A 69 -4.64 -5.89 13.60
N LEU A 70 -4.84 -4.57 13.60
CA LEU A 70 -5.86 -3.91 14.44
C LEU A 70 -7.29 -4.16 13.95
N ILE A 71 -7.46 -4.61 12.70
CA ILE A 71 -8.79 -4.97 12.19
C ILE A 71 -9.25 -6.25 12.91
N PRO A 72 -10.43 -6.26 13.54
CA PRO A 72 -10.93 -7.41 14.29
C PRO A 72 -11.45 -8.50 13.33
N TRP A 73 -10.54 -9.19 12.65
CA TRP A 73 -10.86 -10.19 11.63
C TRP A 73 -11.72 -11.34 12.16
N ARG A 74 -11.47 -11.76 13.40
CA ARG A 74 -12.12 -12.88 14.10
C ARG A 74 -13.27 -12.45 15.03
N GLU A 75 -13.73 -11.21 14.93
CA GLU A 75 -14.95 -10.80 15.65
C GLU A 75 -16.17 -11.33 14.89
N ASP A 76 -16.95 -12.16 15.58
CA ASP A 76 -18.14 -12.80 15.01
C ASP A 76 -19.39 -11.92 15.13
N ASN A 77 -19.43 -11.00 16.09
CA ASN A 77 -20.55 -10.08 16.27
C ASN A 77 -20.46 -8.91 15.25
N PRO A 78 -21.42 -8.78 14.30
CA PRO A 78 -21.34 -7.78 13.24
C PRO A 78 -21.38 -6.33 13.74
N GLN A 79 -22.17 -6.05 14.78
CA GLN A 79 -22.31 -4.70 15.33
C GLN A 79 -21.01 -4.25 16.02
N ILE A 80 -20.43 -5.15 16.84
CA ILE A 80 -19.16 -4.89 17.54
C ILE A 80 -18.01 -4.74 16.53
N LYS A 81 -17.99 -5.60 15.50
CA LYS A 81 -17.00 -5.53 14.42
C LYS A 81 -17.05 -4.19 13.69
N THR A 82 -18.25 -3.76 13.31
CA THR A 82 -18.47 -2.49 12.62
C THR A 82 -18.03 -1.32 13.49
N GLN A 83 -18.45 -1.28 14.76
CA GLN A 83 -18.07 -0.24 15.70
C GLN A 83 -16.55 -0.13 15.89
N LYS A 84 -15.86 -1.27 16.04
CA LYS A 84 -14.39 -1.31 16.18
C LYS A 84 -13.68 -0.85 14.91
N ILE A 85 -14.18 -1.22 13.74
CA ILE A 85 -13.67 -0.74 12.45
C ILE A 85 -13.88 0.78 12.36
N ASP A 86 -15.07 1.29 12.63
CA ASP A 86 -15.35 2.72 12.57
C ASP A 86 -14.44 3.52 13.50
N MET A 87 -14.24 3.04 14.74
CA MET A 87 -13.30 3.64 15.68
C MET A 87 -11.86 3.64 15.14
N LEU A 88 -11.40 2.53 14.55
CA LEU A 88 -10.06 2.41 13.97
C LEU A 88 -9.87 3.44 12.84
N PHE A 89 -10.84 3.54 11.93
CA PHE A 89 -10.79 4.47 10.80
C PHE A 89 -10.96 5.94 11.21
N GLN A 90 -11.67 6.23 12.30
CA GLN A 90 -11.81 7.59 12.81
C GLN A 90 -10.57 8.08 13.57
N SER A 91 -9.88 7.19 14.29
CA SER A 91 -8.84 7.59 15.25
C SER A 91 -7.40 7.24 14.83
N HIS A 92 -7.18 6.08 14.20
CA HIS A 92 -5.85 5.57 13.89
C HIS A 92 -5.49 5.76 12.41
N ALA A 93 -6.47 5.58 11.51
CA ALA A 93 -6.23 5.78 10.08
C ALA A 93 -5.75 7.20 9.74
N PRO A 94 -6.30 8.29 10.30
CA PRO A 94 -5.81 9.64 9.99
C PRO A 94 -4.35 9.83 10.40
N LYS A 95 -3.97 9.32 11.58
CA LYS A 95 -2.57 9.39 12.05
C LYS A 95 -1.62 8.62 11.13
N LEU A 96 -2.01 7.43 10.70
CA LEU A 96 -1.23 6.65 9.74
C LEU A 96 -1.09 7.40 8.40
N LEU A 97 -2.19 7.96 7.89
CA LEU A 97 -2.20 8.72 6.64
C LEU A 97 -1.36 9.98 6.75
N ASP A 98 -1.44 10.72 7.86
CA ASP A 98 -0.62 11.90 8.13
C ASP A 98 0.87 11.53 8.17
N HIS A 99 1.22 10.43 8.85
CA HIS A 99 2.60 9.92 8.88
C HIS A 99 3.09 9.53 7.48
N LEU A 100 2.27 8.83 6.70
CA LEU A 100 2.60 8.46 5.32
C LEU A 100 2.72 9.68 4.41
N GLN A 101 1.88 10.69 4.59
CA GLN A 101 1.91 11.95 3.83
C GLN A 101 3.14 12.78 4.20
N CYS A 102 3.45 12.92 5.49
CA CYS A 102 4.69 13.54 5.96
C CYS A 102 5.93 12.79 5.47
N HIS A 103 5.88 11.46 5.46
CA HIS A 103 6.96 10.65 4.92
C HIS A 103 7.11 10.87 3.41
N LEU A 104 6.01 10.85 2.66
CA LEU A 104 6.04 11.10 1.22
C LEU A 104 6.60 12.49 0.91
N GLY A 105 6.10 13.54 1.57
CA GLY A 105 6.48 14.93 1.31
C GLY A 105 6.29 15.28 -0.17
N ASP A 106 7.30 15.90 -0.77
CA ASP A 106 7.31 16.21 -2.21
C ASP A 106 7.81 15.04 -3.07
N ARG A 107 8.16 13.89 -2.45
CA ARG A 107 8.66 12.73 -3.18
C ARG A 107 7.52 12.08 -3.95
N LYS A 108 7.86 11.57 -5.13
CA LYS A 108 6.90 10.82 -5.95
C LYS A 108 6.63 9.42 -5.39
N TRP A 109 7.53 8.88 -4.58
CA TRP A 109 7.50 7.51 -4.06
C TRP A 109 7.81 7.49 -2.56
N LEU A 110 7.16 6.57 -1.83
CA LEU A 110 7.40 6.40 -0.39
C LEU A 110 8.82 5.90 -0.10
N VAL A 111 9.39 5.11 -1.01
CA VAL A 111 10.74 4.56 -0.89
C VAL A 111 11.46 4.69 -2.23
N GLY A 112 12.69 5.22 -2.19
CA GLY A 112 13.55 5.41 -3.35
C GLY A 112 13.09 6.49 -4.34
N ASP A 113 13.82 6.62 -5.46
CA ASP A 113 13.64 7.71 -6.43
C ASP A 113 12.77 7.33 -7.64
N SER A 114 12.35 6.07 -7.75
CA SER A 114 11.55 5.58 -8.87
C SER A 114 10.60 4.46 -8.43
N PHE A 115 9.43 4.34 -9.07
CA PHE A 115 8.61 3.11 -9.05
C PHE A 115 9.12 2.07 -10.04
N TRP A 116 10.42 2.14 -10.36
CA TRP A 116 11.10 1.55 -11.52
C TRP A 116 11.56 2.61 -12.56
N PRO A 117 12.79 2.51 -13.11
CA PRO A 117 13.15 3.26 -14.30
C PRO A 117 12.60 2.55 -15.54
N MET A 118 11.74 3.23 -16.30
CA MET A 118 11.88 3.17 -17.74
C MET A 118 12.98 4.17 -18.10
N THR A 119 14.24 3.74 -18.04
CA THR A 119 15.29 4.35 -18.83
C THR A 119 15.75 3.30 -19.82
N SER A 120 15.69 3.68 -21.08
CA SER A 120 16.12 2.96 -22.27
C SER A 120 17.28 2.01 -22.02
N VAL A 121 17.10 0.79 -22.51
CA VAL A 121 18.18 0.06 -23.16
C VAL A 121 18.79 1.01 -24.22
N CYS A 122 20.01 1.46 -23.97
CA CYS A 122 21.01 1.65 -25.01
C CYS A 122 22.10 0.62 -24.76
#